data_AF-A0AA85BA18-F1
#
_entry.id   AF-A0AA85BA18-F1
#
_cell.length_a   1.000
_cell.length_b   1.000
_cell.length_c   1.000
_cell.angle_alpha   90.00
_cell.angle_beta   90.00
_cell.angle_gamma   90.00
#
_symmetry.space_group_name_H-M   'P 1'
#
loop_
_entity.id
_entity.type
_entity.pdbx_description
1 polymer ?
#
loop_
_entity_poly.entity_id
_entity_poly.type
_entity_poly.pdbx_seq_one_letter_code
_entity_poly.pdbx_strand_id
1 'polypeptide(L)'
;MDYDKLSTQTKCLLHTVSESIGQLESMIHSLKSSLELDEINKLYYSLKQDIQNINSNCDRLSTLLSTVEPYSRRSQLRLSLDQTRFECKQYETNLRVIDRKKNEKWRHVVEREELLSHNFSTNASVRNNNGLSGSTIIRLDPDLEHYSRLSNVGKQIDDILISGSFSLSALQEQGHYCQVWDRTGCCQII
;
A
#
# COMPACT_ATOMS: atom_id res chain seq x y z
N MET A 1 1.53 -29.92 -26.65
CA MET A 1 1.05 -28.54 -26.42
C MET A 1 1.94 -27.64 -27.24
N ASP A 2 1.35 -26.87 -28.15
CA ASP A 2 2.08 -25.98 -29.06
C ASP A 2 2.41 -24.66 -28.34
N TYR A 3 3.68 -24.23 -28.42
CA TYR A 3 4.17 -23.01 -27.77
C TYR A 3 3.43 -21.77 -28.29
N ASP A 4 3.24 -21.69 -29.61
CA ASP A 4 2.66 -20.51 -30.26
C ASP A 4 1.19 -20.32 -29.88
N LYS A 5 0.43 -21.41 -29.75
CA LYS A 5 -0.95 -21.39 -29.28
C LYS A 5 -1.05 -20.88 -27.84
N LEU A 6 -0.22 -21.40 -26.94
CA LEU A 6 -0.22 -20.97 -25.53
C LEU A 6 0.25 -19.52 -25.39
N SER A 7 1.24 -19.10 -26.17
CA SER A 7 1.73 -17.71 -26.20
C SER A 7 0.63 -16.74 -26.65
N THR A 8 -0.10 -17.09 -27.72
CA THR A 8 -1.20 -16.26 -28.25
C THR A 8 -2.34 -16.14 -27.24
N GLN A 9 -2.74 -17.25 -26.61
CA GLN A 9 -3.74 -17.25 -25.55
C GLN A 9 -3.31 -16.36 -24.37
N THR A 10 -2.05 -16.45 -23.96
CA THR A 10 -1.51 -15.67 -22.84
C THR A 10 -1.54 -14.17 -23.15
N LYS A 11 -1.17 -13.77 -24.38
CA LYS A 11 -1.25 -12.37 -24.83
C LYS A 11 -2.68 -11.86 -24.91
N CYS A 12 -3.63 -12.68 -25.36
CA CYS A 12 -5.04 -12.32 -25.37
C CYS A 12 -5.56 -12.05 -23.94
N LEU A 13 -5.23 -12.95 -23.00
CA LEU A 13 -5.60 -12.77 -21.60
C LEU A 13 -4.97 -11.51 -20.98
N LEU A 14 -3.72 -11.20 -21.35
CA LEU A 14 -3.03 -9.97 -20.93
C LEU A 14 -3.77 -8.70 -21.37
N HIS A 15 -4.26 -8.65 -22.61
CA HIS A 15 -5.07 -7.54 -23.10
C HIS A 15 -6.40 -7.43 -22.35
N THR A 16 -7.08 -8.55 -22.09
CA THR A 16 -8.32 -8.58 -21.30
C THR A 16 -8.10 -8.07 -19.87
N VAL A 17 -6.98 -8.44 -19.24
CA VAL A 17 -6.58 -7.91 -17.92
C VAL A 17 -6.40 -6.40 -17.98
N SER A 18 -5.71 -5.88 -18.99
CA SER A 18 -5.52 -4.43 -19.16
C SER A 18 -6.85 -3.68 -19.28
N GLU A 19 -7.79 -4.22 -20.08
CA GLU A 19 -9.11 -3.62 -20.26
C GLU A 19 -9.93 -3.65 -18.95
N SER A 20 -9.92 -4.80 -18.27
CA SER A 20 -10.62 -5.01 -17.01
C SER A 20 -10.08 -4.11 -15.88
N ILE A 21 -8.78 -3.79 -15.88
CA ILE A 21 -8.19 -2.79 -14.97
C ILE A 21 -8.80 -1.42 -15.22
N GLY A 22 -8.93 -0.99 -16.48
CA GLY A 22 -9.56 0.29 -16.82
C GLY A 22 -11.04 0.34 -16.41
N GLN A 23 -11.76 -0.76 -16.59
CA GLN A 23 -13.14 -0.91 -16.11
C GLN A 23 -13.23 -0.80 -14.59
N LEU A 24 -12.35 -1.50 -13.86
CA LEU A 24 -12.27 -1.47 -12.40
C LEU A 24 -12.01 -0.05 -11.89
N GLU A 25 -11.07 0.68 -12.50
CA GLU A 25 -10.80 2.07 -12.15
C GLU A 25 -12.03 2.95 -12.37
N SER A 26 -12.73 2.82 -13.50
CA SER A 26 -13.97 3.57 -13.78
C SER A 26 -15.08 3.29 -12.77
N MET A 27 -15.28 2.03 -12.39
CA MET A 27 -16.24 1.64 -11.36
C MET A 27 -15.89 2.26 -10.00
N ILE A 28 -14.61 2.26 -9.61
CA ILE A 28 -14.17 2.89 -8.36
C ILE A 28 -14.38 4.41 -8.38
N HIS A 29 -14.15 5.08 -9.50
CA HIS A 29 -14.40 6.53 -9.59
C HIS A 29 -15.89 6.87 -9.43
N SER A 30 -16.76 6.03 -9.98
CA SER A 30 -18.22 6.19 -9.94
C SER A 30 -18.89 5.67 -8.66
N LEU A 31 -18.15 4.98 -7.79
CA LEU A 31 -18.63 4.42 -6.52
C LEU A 31 -19.36 5.46 -5.65
N LYS A 32 -20.62 5.15 -5.33
CA LYS A 32 -21.53 5.96 -4.53
C LYS A 32 -22.23 5.19 -3.41
N SER A 33 -22.28 3.85 -3.49
CA SER A 33 -23.05 3.02 -2.56
C SER A 33 -22.35 1.70 -2.20
N SER A 34 -22.83 1.05 -1.14
CA SER A 34 -22.33 -0.26 -0.68
C SER A 34 -22.53 -1.40 -1.67
N LEU A 35 -23.60 -1.37 -2.48
CA LEU A 35 -23.92 -2.43 -3.44
C LEU A 35 -22.87 -2.52 -4.56
N GLU A 36 -22.42 -1.37 -5.08
CA GLU A 36 -21.40 -1.26 -6.11
C GLU A 36 -20.02 -1.77 -5.63
N LEU A 37 -19.77 -1.74 -4.32
CA LEU A 37 -18.52 -2.24 -3.74
C LEU A 37 -18.36 -3.76 -3.92
N ASP A 38 -19.44 -4.53 -3.84
CA ASP A 38 -19.39 -5.98 -4.03
C ASP A 38 -19.01 -6.35 -5.47
N GLU A 39 -19.58 -5.64 -6.45
CA GLU A 39 -19.25 -5.82 -7.87
C GLU A 39 -17.78 -5.47 -8.15
N ILE A 40 -17.28 -4.37 -7.58
CA ILE A 40 -15.86 -3.96 -7.66
C ILE A 40 -14.96 -5.04 -7.06
N ASN A 41 -15.31 -5.59 -5.90
CA ASN A 41 -14.51 -6.62 -5.25
C ASN A 41 -14.51 -7.93 -6.08
N LYS A 42 -15.65 -8.34 -6.63
CA LYS A 42 -15.73 -9.50 -7.53
C LYS A 42 -14.81 -9.34 -8.74
N LEU A 43 -14.87 -8.19 -9.41
CA LEU A 43 -14.00 -7.90 -10.55
C LEU A 43 -12.51 -7.89 -10.14
N TYR A 44 -12.18 -7.28 -9.00
CA TYR A 44 -10.82 -7.27 -8.46
C TYR A 44 -10.26 -8.68 -8.22
N TYR A 45 -11.05 -9.58 -7.61
CA TYR A 45 -10.62 -10.95 -7.38
C TYR A 45 -10.49 -11.76 -8.66
N SER A 46 -11.41 -11.58 -9.62
CA SER A 46 -11.30 -12.20 -10.95
C SER A 46 -10.00 -11.79 -11.63
N LEU A 47 -9.71 -10.48 -11.64
CA LEU A 47 -8.51 -9.94 -12.25
C LEU A 47 -7.23 -10.47 -11.60
N LYS A 48 -7.22 -10.58 -10.27
CA LYS A 48 -6.11 -11.18 -9.53
C LYS A 48 -5.90 -12.64 -9.96
N GLN A 49 -6.99 -13.40 -10.13
CA GLN A 49 -6.92 -14.78 -10.61
C GLN A 49 -6.39 -14.87 -12.04
N ASP A 50 -6.81 -13.98 -12.93
CA ASP A 50 -6.34 -13.93 -14.31
C ASP A 50 -4.84 -13.64 -14.39
N ILE A 51 -4.32 -12.72 -13.58
CA ILE A 51 -2.88 -12.47 -13.48
C ILE A 51 -2.13 -13.73 -13.00
N GLN A 52 -2.67 -14.48 -12.03
CA GLN A 52 -2.06 -15.75 -11.60
C GLN A 52 -2.08 -16.80 -12.72
N ASN A 53 -3.17 -16.86 -13.50
CA ASN A 53 -3.27 -17.74 -14.67
C ASN A 53 -2.22 -17.38 -15.74
N ILE A 54 -2.00 -16.08 -15.99
CA ILE A 54 -0.94 -15.61 -16.90
C ILE A 54 0.43 -16.03 -16.39
N ASN A 55 0.75 -15.81 -15.12
CA ASN A 55 2.03 -16.22 -14.53
C ASN A 55 2.26 -17.73 -14.66
N SER A 56 1.24 -18.55 -14.38
CA SER A 56 1.31 -20.00 -14.58
C SER A 56 1.56 -20.39 -16.04
N ASN A 57 0.91 -19.70 -16.99
CA ASN A 57 1.16 -19.90 -18.41
C ASN A 57 2.59 -19.48 -18.79
N CYS A 58 3.11 -18.39 -18.23
CA CYS A 58 4.50 -17.97 -18.44
C CYS A 58 5.50 -19.03 -17.96
N ASP A 59 5.25 -19.70 -16.84
CA ASP A 59 6.11 -20.79 -16.34
C ASP A 59 6.06 -22.03 -17.24
N ARG A 60 4.88 -22.35 -17.76
CA ARG A 60 4.71 -23.40 -18.78
C ARG A 60 5.45 -23.07 -20.08
N LEU A 61 5.32 -21.84 -20.57
CA LEU A 61 6.05 -21.34 -21.75
C LEU A 61 7.57 -21.39 -21.52
N SER A 62 8.05 -21.01 -20.33
CA SER A 62 9.46 -21.11 -19.96
C SER A 62 9.98 -22.55 -20.02
N THR A 63 9.15 -23.51 -19.64
CA THR A 63 9.48 -24.94 -19.69
C THR A 63 9.54 -25.45 -21.14
N LEU A 64 8.54 -25.10 -21.96
CA LEU A 64 8.49 -25.47 -23.38
C LEU A 64 9.65 -24.86 -24.17
N LEU A 65 10.03 -23.61 -23.87
CA LEU A 65 11.15 -22.92 -24.47
C LEU A 65 12.48 -23.66 -24.26
N SER A 66 12.67 -24.24 -23.07
CA SER A 66 13.89 -24.98 -22.72
C SER A 66 13.94 -26.38 -23.36
N THR A 67 12.78 -27.01 -23.53
CA THR A 67 12.66 -28.44 -23.85
C THR A 67 12.36 -28.73 -25.33
N VAL A 68 11.56 -27.89 -25.99
CA VAL A 68 11.00 -28.18 -27.33
C VAL A 68 11.51 -27.22 -28.40
N GLU A 69 11.66 -25.93 -28.08
CA GLU A 69 11.91 -24.90 -29.11
C GLU A 69 13.34 -24.94 -29.69
N PRO A 70 13.54 -24.63 -30.99
CA PRO A 70 14.85 -24.58 -31.61
C PRO A 70 15.67 -23.37 -31.14
N TYR A 71 16.97 -23.56 -30.95
CA TYR A 71 17.88 -22.54 -30.40
C TYR A 71 17.84 -21.18 -31.12
N SER A 72 17.61 -21.18 -32.45
CA SER A 72 17.57 -19.98 -33.27
C SER A 72 16.49 -18.96 -32.87
N ARG A 73 15.36 -19.41 -32.32
CA ARG A 73 14.23 -18.53 -31.92
C ARG A 73 14.16 -18.32 -30.40
N ARG A 74 14.92 -19.07 -29.61
CA ARG A 74 14.83 -19.04 -28.13
C ARG A 74 15.06 -17.66 -27.52
N SER A 75 16.03 -16.91 -28.04
CA SER A 75 16.35 -15.57 -27.53
C SER A 75 15.16 -14.61 -27.67
N GLN A 76 14.54 -14.55 -28.85
CA GLN A 76 13.39 -13.71 -29.12
C GLN A 76 12.18 -14.10 -28.26
N LEU A 77 11.91 -15.40 -28.15
CA LEU A 77 10.80 -15.91 -27.34
C LEU A 77 11.00 -15.64 -25.85
N ARG A 78 12.24 -15.74 -25.35
CA ARG A 78 12.60 -15.40 -23.98
C ARG A 78 12.35 -13.93 -23.68
N LEU A 79 12.78 -13.03 -24.58
CA LEU A 79 12.52 -11.60 -24.44
C LEU A 79 11.02 -11.30 -24.38
N SER A 80 10.22 -11.92 -25.26
CA SER A 80 8.77 -11.76 -25.24
C SER A 80 8.15 -12.27 -23.93
N LEU A 81 8.67 -13.37 -23.37
CA LEU A 81 8.19 -13.93 -22.12
C LEU A 81 8.54 -13.03 -20.92
N ASP A 82 9.77 -12.51 -20.90
CA ASP A 82 10.24 -11.58 -19.86
C ASP A 82 9.44 -10.27 -19.89
N GLN A 83 9.07 -9.78 -21.09
CA GLN A 83 8.18 -8.65 -21.26
C GLN A 83 6.79 -8.91 -20.63
N THR A 84 6.16 -10.06 -20.95
CA THR A 84 4.86 -10.41 -20.35
C THR A 84 4.93 -10.53 -18.82
N ARG A 85 6.01 -11.11 -18.28
CA ARG A 85 6.22 -11.19 -16.83
C ARG A 85 6.40 -9.81 -16.19
N PHE A 86 7.10 -8.91 -16.86
CA PHE A 86 7.25 -7.54 -16.39
C PHE A 86 5.89 -6.83 -16.33
N GLU A 87 5.07 -6.94 -17.38
CA GLU A 87 3.71 -6.36 -17.40
C GLU A 87 2.83 -6.92 -16.29
N CYS A 88 2.88 -8.23 -16.01
CA CYS A 88 2.16 -8.82 -14.88
C CYS A 88 2.54 -8.20 -13.53
N LYS A 89 3.85 -7.99 -13.29
CA LYS A 89 4.32 -7.30 -12.07
C LYS A 89 3.81 -5.87 -11.98
N GLN A 90 3.71 -5.17 -13.11
CA GLN A 90 3.10 -3.84 -13.16
C GLN A 90 1.62 -3.90 -12.81
N TYR A 91 0.87 -4.85 -13.36
CA TYR A 91 -0.55 -5.03 -13.02
C TYR A 91 -0.78 -5.38 -11.55
N GLU A 92 0.05 -6.23 -10.94
CA GLU A 92 -0.01 -6.52 -9.49
C GLU A 92 0.27 -5.28 -8.63
N THR A 93 1.20 -4.44 -9.09
CA THR A 93 1.50 -3.17 -8.41
C THR A 93 0.37 -2.17 -8.58
N ASN A 94 -0.20 -2.06 -9.78
CA ASN A 94 -1.35 -1.20 -10.04
C ASN A 94 -2.57 -1.65 -9.21
N LEU A 95 -2.84 -2.95 -9.13
CA LEU A 95 -3.94 -3.47 -8.31
C LEU A 95 -3.81 -3.08 -6.83
N ARG A 96 -2.61 -3.08 -6.27
CA ARG A 96 -2.38 -2.61 -4.89
C ARG A 96 -2.69 -1.12 -4.72
N VAL A 97 -2.36 -0.30 -5.72
CA VAL A 97 -2.70 1.13 -5.73
C VAL A 97 -4.21 1.32 -5.86
N ILE A 98 -4.84 0.59 -6.77
CA ILE A 98 -6.29 0.61 -6.98
C ILE A 98 -7.02 0.19 -5.71
N ASP A 99 -6.57 -0.85 -5.00
CA ASP A 99 -7.20 -1.28 -3.74
C ASP A 99 -7.10 -0.20 -2.66
N ARG A 100 -5.97 0.51 -2.56
CA ARG A 100 -5.85 1.68 -1.67
C ARG A 100 -6.83 2.79 -2.06
N LYS A 101 -6.91 3.15 -3.34
CA LYS A 101 -7.85 4.17 -3.84
C LYS A 101 -9.31 3.77 -3.60
N LYS A 102 -9.64 2.49 -3.79
CA LYS A 102 -10.96 1.91 -3.49
C LYS A 102 -11.30 2.09 -2.01
N ASN A 103 -10.40 1.72 -1.11
CA ASN A 103 -10.62 1.81 0.33
C ASN A 103 -10.76 3.26 0.81
N GLU A 104 -9.98 4.18 0.23
CA GLU A 104 -10.10 5.62 0.48
C GLU A 104 -11.44 6.16 -0.01
N LYS A 105 -11.82 5.87 -1.25
CA LYS A 105 -13.12 6.26 -1.81
C LYS A 105 -14.28 5.71 -0.98
N TRP A 106 -14.19 4.44 -0.58
CA TRP A 106 -15.18 3.79 0.26
C TRP A 106 -15.33 4.48 1.62
N ARG A 107 -14.20 4.84 2.26
CA ARG A 107 -14.22 5.61 3.51
C ARG A 107 -14.98 6.92 3.36
N HIS A 108 -14.77 7.65 2.27
CA HIS A 108 -15.51 8.89 2.00
C HIS A 108 -17.00 8.67 1.74
N VAL A 109 -17.39 7.55 1.11
CA VAL A 109 -18.81 7.19 0.93
C VAL A 109 -19.46 6.92 2.28
N VAL A 110 -18.83 6.10 3.12
CA VAL A 110 -19.32 5.78 4.47
C VAL A 110 -19.42 7.02 5.34
N GLU A 111 -18.38 7.86 5.36
CA GLU A 111 -18.37 9.12 6.12
C GLU A 111 -19.50 10.05 5.66
N ARG A 112 -19.73 10.16 4.35
CA ARG A 112 -20.85 10.93 3.82
C ARG A 112 -22.20 10.36 4.27
N GLU A 113 -22.38 9.05 4.23
CA GLU A 113 -23.61 8.39 4.67
C GLU A 113 -23.83 8.60 6.18
N GLU A 114 -22.78 8.53 7.00
CA GLU A 114 -22.83 8.80 8.43
C GLU A 114 -23.25 10.24 8.71
N LEU A 115 -22.65 11.22 8.04
CA LEU A 115 -23.03 12.64 8.15
C LEU A 115 -24.48 12.87 7.73
N LEU A 116 -24.96 12.22 6.66
CA LEU A 116 -26.34 12.34 6.21
C LEU A 116 -27.34 11.67 7.17
N SER A 117 -26.92 10.62 7.88
CA SER A 117 -27.73 9.95 8.91
C SER A 117 -27.83 10.77 10.20
N HIS A 118 -26.88 11.68 10.43
CA HIS A 118 -26.85 12.51 11.62
C HIS A 118 -27.86 13.66 11.51
N ASN A 119 -28.77 13.76 12.48
CA ASN A 119 -29.64 14.93 12.61
C ASN A 119 -28.83 16.12 13.15
N PHE A 120 -28.37 17.00 12.26
CA PHE A 120 -27.75 18.25 12.68
C PHE A 120 -28.81 19.18 13.31
N SER A 121 -28.86 19.22 14.64
CA SER A 121 -29.61 20.23 15.37
C SER A 121 -28.93 21.59 15.19
N THR A 122 -29.66 22.61 14.75
CA THR A 122 -29.12 23.96 14.62
C THR A 122 -28.70 24.53 15.98
N ASN A 123 -27.72 25.44 15.98
CA ASN A 123 -27.24 26.10 17.20
C ASN A 123 -28.37 26.78 18.01
N ALA A 124 -29.47 27.17 17.35
CA ALA A 124 -30.63 27.79 17.98
C ALA A 124 -31.46 26.82 18.84
N SER A 125 -31.63 25.56 18.44
CA SER A 125 -32.38 24.57 19.21
C SER A 125 -31.61 24.07 20.44
N VAL A 126 -30.27 24.02 20.40
CA VAL A 126 -29.44 23.72 21.59
C VAL A 126 -29.41 24.90 22.58
N ARG A 127 -29.39 26.14 22.06
CA ARG A 127 -29.47 27.37 22.87
C ARG A 127 -30.74 27.46 23.72
N ASN A 128 -31.86 27.00 23.20
CA ASN A 128 -33.16 27.10 23.88
C ASN A 128 -33.41 26.01 24.92
N ASN A 129 -32.72 24.86 24.85
CA ASN A 129 -32.98 23.73 25.74
C ASN A 129 -32.13 23.72 27.02
N ASN A 130 -30.95 24.35 27.03
CA ASN A 130 -30.00 24.19 28.16
C ASN A 130 -29.74 25.46 28.99
N GLY A 131 -30.38 26.60 28.70
CA GLY A 131 -30.30 27.81 29.54
C GLY A 131 -28.90 28.40 29.76
N LEU A 132 -27.85 27.82 29.16
CA LEU A 132 -26.46 28.19 29.40
C LEU A 132 -26.01 29.15 28.31
N SER A 133 -25.95 30.42 28.67
CA SER A 133 -25.48 31.51 27.83
C SER A 133 -23.99 31.31 27.51
N GLY A 134 -23.67 31.22 26.22
CA GLY A 134 -22.40 31.76 25.71
C GLY A 134 -21.16 30.87 25.71
N SER A 135 -21.25 29.57 25.43
CA SER A 135 -20.08 28.86 24.89
C SER A 135 -20.46 28.04 23.67
N THR A 136 -19.95 28.48 22.53
CA THR A 136 -19.98 27.75 21.26
C THR A 136 -19.28 26.40 21.48
N ILE A 137 -20.05 25.34 21.72
CA ILE A 137 -19.52 23.97 21.67
C ILE A 137 -19.40 23.60 20.18
N ILE A 138 -18.44 24.23 19.48
CA ILE A 138 -17.86 23.61 18.29
C ILE A 138 -17.24 22.33 18.82
N ARG A 139 -17.83 21.18 18.48
CA ARG A 139 -17.15 19.90 18.70
C ARG A 139 -15.86 19.98 17.89
N LEU A 140 -14.76 20.26 18.57
CA LEU A 140 -13.46 20.37 17.94
C LEU A 140 -13.14 18.99 17.36
N ASP A 141 -12.83 18.99 16.08
CA ASP A 141 -12.72 17.83 15.21
C ASP A 141 -11.80 16.73 15.81
N PRO A 142 -12.20 15.44 15.81
CA PRO A 142 -11.33 14.33 16.18
C PRO A 142 -9.97 14.37 15.49
N ASP A 143 -9.91 14.89 14.26
CA ASP A 143 -8.67 15.00 13.48
C ASP A 143 -7.66 15.96 14.11
N LEU A 144 -8.11 17.03 14.77
CA LEU A 144 -7.23 17.97 15.46
C LEU A 144 -6.66 17.35 16.75
N GLU A 145 -7.46 16.56 17.46
CA GLU A 145 -6.97 15.78 18.61
C GLU A 145 -5.97 14.72 18.17
N HIS A 146 -6.25 14.00 17.08
CA HIS A 146 -5.33 13.01 16.51
C HIS A 146 -4.01 13.65 16.06
N TYR A 147 -4.07 14.81 15.42
CA TYR A 147 -2.86 15.56 15.02
C TYR A 147 -2.05 16.02 16.23
N SER A 148 -2.72 16.53 17.26
CA SER A 148 -2.08 16.92 18.52
C SER A 148 -1.39 15.71 19.19
N ARG A 149 -2.07 14.56 19.25
CA ARG A 149 -1.50 13.31 19.77
C ARG A 149 -0.29 12.85 18.95
N LEU A 150 -0.37 12.88 17.62
CA LEU A 150 0.74 12.47 16.75
C LEU A 150 1.96 13.40 16.88
N SER A 151 1.73 14.71 16.98
CA SER A 151 2.80 15.68 17.23
C SER A 151 3.51 15.43 18.56
N ASN A 152 2.75 15.11 19.61
CA ASN A 152 3.32 14.75 20.92
C ASN A 152 4.10 13.43 20.86
N VAL A 153 3.62 12.43 20.12
CA VAL A 153 4.36 11.18 19.87
C VAL A 153 5.65 11.45 19.10
N GLY A 154 5.64 12.33 18.10
CA GLY A 154 6.84 12.74 17.38
C GLY A 154 7.92 13.30 18.31
N LYS A 155 7.53 14.23 19.20
CA LYS A 155 8.44 14.79 20.21
C LYS A 155 9.01 13.72 21.15
N GLN A 156 8.18 12.77 21.61
CA GLN A 156 8.65 11.69 22.48
C GLN A 156 9.63 10.75 21.77
N ILE A 157 9.41 10.46 20.48
CA ILE A 157 10.36 9.67 19.68
C ILE A 157 11.67 10.44 19.52
N ASP A 158 11.62 11.74 19.25
CA ASP A 158 12.81 12.59 19.16
C ASP A 158 13.60 12.58 20.49
N ASP A 159 12.92 12.70 21.64
CA ASP A 159 13.56 12.61 22.96
C ASP A 159 14.25 11.25 23.18
N ILE A 160 13.63 10.15 22.75
CA ILE A 160 14.22 8.81 22.83
C ILE A 160 15.42 8.67 21.89
N LEU A 161 15.34 9.19 20.66
CA LEU A 161 16.44 9.16 19.70
C LEU A 161 17.64 9.97 20.18
N ILE A 162 17.38 11.15 20.75
CA ILE A 162 18.40 12.01 21.35
C ILE A 162 19.03 11.29 22.55
N SER A 163 18.22 10.74 23.46
CA SER A 163 18.71 9.97 24.62
C SER A 163 19.51 8.73 24.24
N GLY A 164 19.06 8.01 23.21
CA GLY A 164 19.76 6.86 22.64
C GLY A 164 21.08 7.24 21.99
N SER A 165 21.11 8.36 21.26
CA SER A 165 22.34 8.94 20.70
C SER A 165 23.36 9.24 21.80
N PHE A 166 22.94 9.92 22.87
CA PHE A 166 23.82 10.18 24.04
C PHE A 166 24.33 8.89 24.68
N SER A 167 23.48 7.86 24.83
CA SER A 167 23.87 6.58 25.40
C SER A 167 24.90 5.85 24.54
N LEU A 168 24.72 5.87 23.21
CA LEU A 168 25.68 5.28 22.27
C LEU A 168 26.99 6.05 22.23
N SER A 169 26.95 7.39 22.27
CA SER A 169 28.16 8.22 22.38
C SER A 169 28.92 7.94 23.69
N ALA A 170 28.21 7.78 24.81
CA ALA A 170 28.83 7.41 26.09
C ALA A 170 29.47 6.01 26.05
N LEU A 171 28.83 5.03 25.40
CA LEU A 171 29.41 3.70 25.20
C LEU A 171 30.62 3.73 24.25
N GLN A 172 30.55 4.53 23.19
CA GLN A 172 31.67 4.76 22.28
C GLN A 172 32.85 5.39 23.02
N GLU A 173 32.59 6.42 23.83
CA GLU A 173 33.60 7.09 24.67
C GLU A 173 34.22 6.13 25.68
N GLN A 174 33.42 5.33 26.39
CA GLN A 174 33.92 4.25 27.27
C GLN A 174 34.77 3.23 26.51
N GLY A 175 34.35 2.85 25.30
CA GLY A 175 35.12 1.95 24.43
C GLY A 175 36.46 2.53 23.99
N HIS A 176 36.53 3.84 23.72
CA HIS A 176 37.78 4.54 23.41
C HIS A 176 38.73 4.57 24.62
N TYR A 177 38.23 4.75 25.84
CA TYR A 177 39.05 4.68 27.06
C TYR A 177 39.50 3.26 27.42
N CYS A 178 38.80 2.21 26.96
CA CYS A 178 39.17 0.81 27.23
C CYS A 178 40.11 0.16 26.19
N GLN A 179 40.57 0.88 25.14
CA GLN A 179 41.42 0.32 24.08
C GLN A 179 42.91 0.68 24.12
N VAL A 180 43.50 0.87 25.30
CA VAL A 180 44.97 0.76 25.43
C VAL A 180 45.36 -0.05 26.67
N TRP A 181 45.29 -1.37 26.53
CA TRP A 181 46.18 -2.26 27.28
C TRP A 181 47.40 -2.51 26.39
N ASP A 182 48.45 -1.72 26.54
CA ASP A 182 49.75 -2.13 26.01
C ASP A 182 50.30 -3.28 26.88
N ARG A 183 51.14 -4.14 26.29
CA ARG A 183 51.60 -5.43 26.85
C ARG A 183 52.35 -5.36 28.20
N THR A 184 52.42 -4.20 28.84
CA THR A 184 53.15 -3.92 30.08
C THR A 184 52.27 -3.55 31.27
N GLY A 185 50.94 -3.47 31.12
CA GLY A 185 50.03 -3.52 32.28
C GLY A 185 50.06 -2.32 33.23
N CYS A 186 50.38 -1.10 32.77
CA CYS A 186 50.21 0.13 33.55
C CYS A 186 49.17 1.05 32.91
N CYS A 187 48.12 1.41 33.67
CA CYS A 187 47.20 2.50 33.32
C CYS A 187 47.89 3.84 33.49
N GLN A 188 48.12 4.57 32.40
CA GLN A 188 48.40 6.01 32.48
C GLN A 188 47.09 6.76 32.19
N ILE A 189 46.67 7.61 33.14
CA ILE A 189 45.60 8.58 32.93
C ILE A 189 46.18 9.73 32.10
N ILE A 190 45.54 10.05 30.98
CA ILE A 190 45.53 11.42 30.44
C ILE A 190 44.26 12.07 30.97
#